data_AF-A0A7X9JMY5-F1
#
_entry.id   AF-A0A7X9JMY5-F1
#
_cell.length_a   1.000
_cell.length_b   1.000
_cell.length_c   1.000
_cell.angle_alpha   90.00
_cell.angle_beta   90.00
_cell.angle_gamma   90.00
#
_symmetry.space_group_name_H-M   'P 1'
#
loop_
_entity.id
_entity.type
_entity.pdbx_description
1 polymer ?
#
loop_
_entity_poly.entity_id
_entity_poly.type
_entity_poly.pdbx_seq_one_letter_code
_entity_poly.pdbx_strand_id
1 'polypeptide(L)'
;ISKYQEDTMLIRENIVDKQRVLSSILKSDSFPVELHNKVRIMLKDIGSLLDYTAFSFQRLDYLQNTVLCLINVEQNKIIKIFTVATVIFMPPTLIASIYGMNFHFIPEIKWEWGYPFAIFLMILSVSITLFLFKKRRWL
;
A
#
# COMPACT_ATOMS: atom_id res chain seq x y z
N ILE A 1 8.16 -5.88 -10.67
CA ILE A 1 8.54 -4.47 -10.87
C ILE A 1 10.05 -4.30 -10.62
N SER A 2 10.58 -4.78 -9.50
CA SER A 2 12.01 -4.72 -9.19
C SER A 2 12.93 -5.28 -10.28
N LYS A 3 12.61 -6.46 -10.84
CA LYS A 3 13.36 -7.02 -11.99
C LYS A 3 13.40 -6.08 -13.20
N TYR A 4 12.28 -5.44 -13.54
CA TYR A 4 12.24 -4.48 -14.66
C TYR A 4 13.01 -3.19 -14.36
N GLN A 5 13.06 -2.76 -13.09
CA GLN A 5 13.89 -1.62 -12.67
C GLN A 5 15.38 -1.96 -12.81
N GLU A 6 15.78 -3.16 -12.40
CA GLU A 6 17.14 -3.68 -12.56
C GLU A 6 17.54 -3.79 -14.04
N ASP A 7 16.71 -4.41 -14.87
CA ASP A 7 16.94 -4.51 -16.32
C ASP A 7 17.06 -3.12 -16.96
N THR A 8 16.20 -2.15 -16.57
CA THR A 8 16.26 -0.77 -17.06
C THR A 8 17.56 -0.07 -16.64
N MET A 9 18.06 -0.35 -15.43
CA MET A 9 19.31 0.20 -14.92
C MET A 9 20.52 -0.34 -15.70
N LEU A 10 20.56 -1.65 -15.95
CA LEU A 10 21.61 -2.28 -16.77
C LEU A 10 21.62 -1.76 -18.21
N ILE A 11 20.44 -1.55 -18.80
CA ILE A 11 20.31 -0.94 -20.13
C ILE A 11 20.86 0.49 -20.12
N ARG A 12 20.49 1.30 -19.12
CA ARG A 12 20.95 2.69 -19.00
C ARG A 12 22.47 2.75 -18.86
N GLU A 13 23.07 1.91 -18.03
CA GLU A 13 24.53 1.83 -17.86
C GLU A 13 25.24 1.55 -19.19
N ASN A 14 24.77 0.52 -19.92
CA ASN A 14 25.32 0.18 -21.24
C ASN A 14 25.18 1.32 -22.27
N ILE A 15 24.07 2.07 -22.24
CA ILE A 15 23.86 3.22 -23.14
C ILE A 15 24.83 4.34 -22.79
N VAL A 16 25.02 4.63 -21.50
CA VAL A 16 25.99 5.65 -21.03
C VAL A 16 27.41 5.29 -21.46
N ASP A 17 27.82 4.03 -21.33
CA ASP A 17 29.15 3.60 -21.75
C ASP A 17 29.35 3.75 -23.26
N LYS A 18 28.36 3.37 -24.07
CA LYS A 18 28.39 3.60 -25.53
C LYS A 18 28.43 5.09 -25.87
N GLN A 19 27.70 5.94 -25.14
CA GLN A 19 27.75 7.39 -25.31
C GLN A 19 29.16 7.94 -25.04
N ARG A 20 29.81 7.47 -23.98
CA ARG A 20 31.18 7.86 -23.61
C ARG A 20 32.17 7.45 -24.68
N VAL A 21 32.09 6.21 -25.18
CA VAL A 21 32.99 5.73 -26.25
C VAL A 21 32.81 6.57 -27.52
N LEU A 22 31.59 6.81 -27.98
CA LEU A 22 31.34 7.64 -29.16
C LEU A 22 31.79 9.10 -28.96
N SER A 23 31.60 9.64 -27.77
CA SER A 23 32.06 10.99 -27.42
C SER A 23 33.59 11.08 -27.41
N SER A 24 34.29 10.04 -26.96
CA SER A 24 35.75 9.96 -26.98
C SER A 24 36.29 9.80 -28.40
N ILE A 25 35.62 9.03 -29.26
CA ILE A 25 35.97 8.90 -30.69
C ILE A 25 35.90 10.26 -31.39
N LEU A 26 34.85 11.04 -31.13
CA LEU A 26 34.68 12.37 -31.72
C LEU A 26 35.77 13.37 -31.28
N LYS A 27 36.40 13.15 -30.11
CA LYS A 27 37.48 14.00 -29.59
C LYS A 27 38.88 13.54 -30.04
N SER A 28 38.98 12.40 -30.73
CA SER A 28 40.26 11.84 -31.16
C SER A 28 40.74 12.48 -32.45
N ASP A 29 41.97 13.00 -32.44
CA ASP A 29 42.59 13.65 -33.61
C ASP A 29 42.79 12.72 -34.81
N SER A 30 42.75 11.40 -34.59
CA SER A 30 42.88 10.38 -35.65
C SER A 30 41.56 10.04 -36.35
N PHE A 31 40.42 10.60 -35.91
CA PHE A 31 39.11 10.25 -36.45
C PHE A 31 38.75 11.10 -37.70
N PRO A 32 38.25 10.51 -38.80
CA PRO A 32 37.97 11.26 -40.03
C PRO A 32 36.92 12.36 -39.82
N VAL A 33 37.24 13.58 -40.28
CA VAL A 33 36.36 14.76 -40.16
C VAL A 33 35.01 14.55 -40.86
N GLU A 34 35.01 13.84 -41.99
CA GLU A 34 33.80 13.52 -42.78
C GLU A 34 32.75 12.71 -41.99
N LEU A 35 33.19 11.88 -41.04
CA LEU A 35 32.33 11.02 -40.24
C LEU A 35 31.81 11.69 -38.96
N HIS A 36 32.32 12.87 -38.58
CA HIS A 36 31.92 13.57 -37.35
C HIS A 36 30.41 13.83 -37.30
N ASN A 37 29.81 14.21 -38.43
CA ASN A 37 28.37 14.48 -38.48
C ASN A 37 27.55 13.22 -38.20
N LYS A 38 27.98 12.06 -38.69
CA LYS A 38 27.32 10.77 -38.45
C LYS A 38 27.40 10.35 -36.99
N VAL A 39 28.56 10.51 -36.36
CA VAL A 39 28.74 10.24 -34.92
C VAL A 39 27.91 11.21 -34.07
N ARG A 40 27.82 12.48 -34.45
CA ARG A 40 26.98 13.47 -33.76
C ARG A 40 25.49 13.12 -33.82
N ILE A 41 25.01 12.59 -34.94
CA ILE A 41 23.63 12.06 -35.05
C ILE A 41 23.44 10.86 -34.11
N MET A 42 24.37 9.89 -34.11
CA MET A 42 24.30 8.75 -33.21
C MET A 42 24.31 9.14 -31.72
N LEU A 43 25.11 10.14 -31.34
CA LEU A 43 25.14 10.69 -29.98
C LEU A 43 23.80 11.34 -29.60
N LYS A 44 23.13 12.00 -30.55
CA LYS A 44 21.78 12.56 -30.35
C LYS A 44 20.75 11.45 -30.14
N ASP A 45 20.78 10.41 -30.96
CA ASP A 45 19.88 9.25 -30.85
C ASP A 45 20.08 8.52 -29.51
N ILE A 46 21.33 8.33 -29.09
CA ILE A 46 21.67 7.80 -27.76
C ILE A 46 21.12 8.69 -26.64
N GLY A 47 21.20 10.01 -26.79
CA GLY A 47 20.58 10.95 -25.85
C GLY A 47 19.08 10.70 -25.70
N SER A 48 18.37 10.54 -26.82
CA SER A 48 16.94 10.20 -26.81
C SER A 48 16.65 8.84 -26.16
N LEU A 49 17.54 7.85 -26.33
CA LEU A 49 17.41 6.56 -25.63
C LEU A 49 17.60 6.72 -24.11
N LEU A 50 18.54 7.55 -23.66
CA LEU A 50 18.72 7.83 -22.23
C LEU A 50 17.47 8.49 -21.63
N ASP A 51 16.90 9.48 -22.33
CA ASP A 51 15.65 10.12 -21.91
C ASP A 51 14.50 9.11 -21.81
N TYR A 52 14.40 8.20 -22.79
CA TYR A 52 13.42 7.12 -22.76
C TYR A 52 13.61 6.15 -21.59
N THR A 53 14.86 5.74 -21.30
CA THR A 53 15.13 4.88 -20.13
C THR A 53 14.80 5.58 -18.81
N ALA A 54 15.07 6.88 -18.70
CA ALA A 54 14.72 7.67 -17.52
C ALA A 54 13.19 7.74 -17.33
N PHE A 55 12.45 7.99 -18.41
CA PHE A 55 10.99 7.98 -18.40
C PHE A 55 10.42 6.60 -18.03
N SER A 56 11.01 5.52 -18.57
CA SER A 56 10.62 4.14 -18.23
C SER A 56 10.80 3.87 -16.74
N PHE A 57 11.93 4.29 -16.17
CA PHE A 57 12.21 4.15 -14.73
C PHE A 57 11.18 4.89 -13.88
N GLN A 58 10.85 6.14 -14.23
CA GLN A 58 9.80 6.92 -13.56
C GLN A 58 8.43 6.23 -13.61
N ARG A 59 8.09 5.59 -14.74
CA ARG A 59 6.84 4.82 -14.86
C ARG A 59 6.85 3.56 -14.00
N LEU A 60 7.97 2.87 -13.89
CA LEU A 60 8.11 1.70 -13.00
C LEU A 60 7.95 2.10 -11.53
N ASP A 61 8.55 3.22 -11.12
CA ASP A 61 8.39 3.78 -9.78
C ASP A 61 6.93 4.17 -9.50
N TYR A 62 6.29 4.88 -10.43
CA TYR A 62 4.87 5.21 -10.34
C TYR A 62 3.98 3.97 -10.20
N LEU A 63 4.24 2.92 -10.98
CA LEU A 63 3.51 1.65 -10.88
C LEU A 63 3.75 0.96 -9.53
N GLN A 64 4.99 0.95 -9.03
CA GLN A 64 5.30 0.41 -7.71
C GLN A 64 4.51 1.13 -6.62
N ASN A 65 4.55 2.45 -6.62
CA ASN A 65 3.83 3.30 -5.66
C ASN A 65 2.31 3.10 -5.76
N THR A 66 1.78 2.97 -6.98
CA THR A 66 0.35 2.69 -7.19
C THR A 66 -0.05 1.33 -6.63
N VAL A 67 0.75 0.28 -6.86
CA VAL A 67 0.51 -1.06 -6.32
C VAL A 67 0.55 -1.04 -4.79
N LEU A 68 1.54 -0.37 -4.19
CA LEU A 68 1.62 -0.22 -2.74
C LEU A 68 0.43 0.56 -2.17
N CYS A 69 -0.02 1.60 -2.85
CA CYS A 69 -1.22 2.36 -2.48
C CYS A 69 -2.46 1.45 -2.50
N LEU A 70 -2.65 0.67 -3.56
CA LEU A 70 -3.77 -0.26 -3.69
C LEU A 70 -3.75 -1.33 -2.58
N ILE A 71 -2.57 -1.90 -2.30
CA ILE A 71 -2.40 -2.85 -1.18
C ILE A 71 -2.79 -2.20 0.14
N ASN A 72 -2.34 -0.97 0.41
CA ASN A 72 -2.73 -0.25 1.62
C ASN A 72 -4.24 0.00 1.70
N VAL A 73 -4.91 0.31 0.58
CA VAL A 73 -6.37 0.49 0.54
C VAL A 73 -7.09 -0.81 0.89
N GLU A 74 -6.69 -1.94 0.28
CA GLU A 74 -7.28 -3.24 0.58
C GLU A 74 -7.00 -3.68 2.03
N GLN A 75 -5.78 -3.47 2.53
CA GLN A 75 -5.43 -3.73 3.93
C GLN A 75 -6.27 -2.88 4.89
N ASN A 76 -6.43 -1.59 4.62
CA ASN A 76 -7.27 -0.70 5.41
C ASN A 76 -8.74 -1.14 5.41
N LYS A 77 -9.24 -1.62 4.27
CA LYS A 77 -10.59 -2.20 4.19
C LYS A 77 -10.74 -3.43 5.07
N ILE A 78 -9.76 -4.33 5.06
CA ILE A 78 -9.73 -5.52 5.93
C ILE A 78 -9.70 -5.10 7.40
N ILE A 79 -8.78 -4.22 7.79
CA ILE A 79 -8.64 -3.70 9.17
C ILE A 79 -9.95 -3.04 9.64
N LYS A 80 -10.59 -2.26 8.76
CA LYS A 80 -11.87 -1.63 9.05
C LYS A 80 -12.95 -2.67 9.38
N ILE A 81 -13.05 -3.76 8.64
CA ILE A 81 -14.01 -4.84 8.91
C ILE A 81 -13.73 -5.48 10.28
N PHE A 82 -12.48 -5.83 10.58
CA PHE A 82 -12.11 -6.41 11.88
C PHE A 82 -12.35 -5.45 13.05
N THR A 83 -12.08 -4.17 12.85
CA THR A 83 -12.34 -3.13 13.87
C THR A 83 -13.82 -3.00 14.15
N VAL A 84 -14.67 -2.96 13.12
CA VAL A 84 -16.13 -2.93 13.26
C VAL A 84 -16.62 -4.16 14.01
N ALA A 85 -16.17 -5.36 13.62
CA ALA A 85 -16.53 -6.60 14.31
C ALA A 85 -16.13 -6.57 15.78
N THR A 86 -14.89 -6.15 16.09
CA THR A 86 -14.38 -6.06 17.46
C THR A 86 -15.22 -5.09 18.30
N VAL A 87 -15.54 -3.90 17.77
CA VAL A 87 -16.35 -2.91 18.49
C VAL A 87 -17.77 -3.41 18.73
N ILE A 88 -18.35 -4.19 17.81
CA ILE A 88 -19.67 -4.81 18.01
C ILE A 88 -19.65 -5.87 19.12
N PHE A 89 -18.58 -6.67 19.21
CA PHE A 89 -18.48 -7.76 20.19
C PHE A 89 -17.94 -7.32 21.56
N MET A 90 -17.22 -6.19 21.65
CA MET A 90 -16.59 -5.75 22.90
C MET A 90 -17.59 -5.51 24.04
N PRO A 91 -18.72 -4.79 23.87
CA PRO A 91 -19.66 -4.57 24.97
C PRO A 91 -20.38 -5.84 25.46
N PRO A 92 -20.91 -6.73 24.58
CA PRO A 92 -21.44 -8.01 25.04
C PRO A 92 -20.40 -8.87 25.75
N THR A 93 -19.16 -8.88 25.27
CA THR A 93 -18.06 -9.63 25.91
C THR A 93 -17.79 -9.11 27.32
N LEU A 94 -17.82 -7.78 27.52
CA LEU A 94 -17.66 -7.18 28.84
C LEU A 94 -18.80 -7.57 29.78
N ILE A 95 -20.06 -7.51 29.31
CA ILE A 95 -21.24 -7.93 30.09
C ILE A 95 -21.12 -9.42 30.44
N ALA A 96 -20.83 -10.28 29.47
CA ALA A 96 -20.65 -11.72 29.69
C ALA A 96 -19.49 -12.00 30.67
N SER A 97 -18.40 -11.23 30.60
CA SER A 97 -17.28 -11.35 31.52
C SER A 97 -17.70 -10.98 32.95
N ILE A 98 -18.38 -9.84 33.15
CA ILE A 98 -18.86 -9.39 34.47
C ILE A 98 -19.83 -10.40 35.08
N TYR A 99 -20.81 -10.88 34.31
CA TYR A 99 -21.78 -11.87 34.78
C TYR A 99 -21.20 -13.29 34.89
N GLY A 100 -20.07 -13.57 34.23
CA GLY A 100 -19.32 -14.83 34.35
C GLY A 100 -18.35 -14.85 35.54
N MET A 101 -18.15 -13.74 36.24
CA MET A 101 -17.33 -13.71 37.45
C MET A 101 -18.10 -14.32 38.64
N ASN A 102 -17.49 -15.32 39.30
CA ASN A 102 -18.06 -16.03 40.46
C ASN A 102 -18.06 -15.17 41.75
N PHE A 103 -18.61 -13.97 41.73
CA PHE A 103 -18.74 -13.16 42.95
C PHE A 103 -20.01 -13.55 43.73
N HIS A 104 -19.80 -14.06 44.96
CA HIS A 104 -20.85 -14.45 45.91
C HIS A 104 -21.76 -13.28 46.37
N PHE A 105 -21.37 -12.03 46.07
CA PHE A 105 -22.00 -10.79 46.54
C PHE A 105 -22.43 -9.86 45.40
N ILE A 106 -22.92 -10.40 44.28
CA ILE A 106 -23.63 -9.61 43.25
C ILE A 106 -25.13 -9.66 43.57
N PRO A 107 -25.76 -8.56 44.05
CA PRO A 107 -27.18 -8.55 44.41
C PRO A 107 -28.11 -8.84 43.21
N GLU A 108 -27.64 -8.62 41.98
CA GLU A 108 -28.37 -8.86 40.73
C GLU A 108 -28.54 -10.35 40.37
N ILE A 109 -27.72 -11.26 40.92
CA ILE A 109 -27.79 -12.72 40.63
C ILE A 109 -28.91 -13.42 41.41
N LYS A 110 -29.36 -12.86 42.54
CA LYS A 110 -30.50 -13.37 43.30
C LYS A 110 -31.86 -13.02 42.68
N TRP A 111 -31.86 -12.24 41.60
CA TRP A 111 -33.06 -11.91 40.85
C TRP A 111 -33.32 -12.99 39.81
N GLU A 112 -34.50 -13.62 39.84
CA GLU A 112 -34.88 -14.64 38.84
C GLU A 112 -34.80 -14.14 37.39
N TRP A 113 -34.81 -12.82 37.19
CA TRP A 113 -34.73 -12.15 35.90
C TRP A 113 -33.34 -11.64 35.51
N GLY A 114 -32.31 -11.83 36.36
CA GLY A 114 -30.96 -11.32 36.11
C GLY A 114 -30.31 -11.90 34.84
N TYR A 115 -30.52 -13.20 34.57
CA TYR A 115 -30.00 -13.85 33.36
C TYR A 115 -30.70 -13.37 32.07
N PRO A 116 -32.05 -13.33 31.99
CA PRO A 116 -32.76 -12.67 30.89
C PRO A 116 -32.37 -11.20 30.69
N PHE A 117 -32.16 -10.44 31.78
CA PHE A 117 -31.77 -9.04 31.71
C PHE A 117 -30.35 -8.85 31.14
N ALA A 118 -29.40 -9.70 31.51
CA ALA A 118 -28.05 -9.69 30.94
C ALA A 118 -28.07 -9.96 29.43
N ILE A 119 -28.88 -10.93 28.98
CA ILE A 119 -29.07 -11.21 27.54
C ILE A 119 -29.69 -10.00 26.83
N PHE A 120 -30.70 -9.39 27.43
CA PHE A 120 -31.32 -8.17 26.89
C PHE A 120 -30.30 -7.03 26.75
N LEU A 121 -29.47 -6.80 27.77
CA LEU A 121 -28.40 -5.79 27.72
C LEU A 121 -27.36 -6.10 26.63
N MET A 122 -26.98 -7.36 26.42
CA MET A 122 -26.07 -7.75 25.34
C MET A 122 -26.67 -7.42 23.96
N ILE A 123 -27.92 -7.80 23.72
CA ILE A 123 -28.63 -7.54 22.46
C ILE A 123 -28.79 -6.02 22.24
N LEU A 124 -29.16 -5.29 23.30
CA LEU A 124 -29.31 -3.84 23.25
C LEU A 124 -27.98 -3.16 22.91
N SER A 125 -26.87 -3.64 23.48
CA SER A 125 -25.56 -3.07 23.22
C SER A 125 -25.06 -3.29 21.79
N VAL A 126 -25.32 -4.48 21.22
CA VAL A 126 -25.09 -4.74 19.78
C VAL A 126 -25.93 -3.80 18.93
N SER A 127 -27.21 -3.61 19.28
CA SER A 127 -28.15 -2.76 18.55
C SER A 127 -27.73 -1.29 18.57
N ILE A 128 -27.31 -0.77 19.74
CA ILE A 128 -26.79 0.60 19.89
C ILE A 128 -25.53 0.79 19.04
N THR A 129 -24.59 -0.16 19.13
CA THR A 129 -23.34 -0.09 18.38
C THR A 129 -23.61 -0.10 16.87
N LEU A 130 -24.46 -1.01 16.37
CA LEU A 130 -24.87 -1.05 14.96
C LEU A 130 -25.55 0.25 14.52
N PHE A 131 -26.43 0.82 15.34
CA PHE A 131 -27.10 2.08 15.05
C PHE A 131 -26.10 3.25 14.93
N LEU A 132 -25.11 3.33 15.82
CA LEU A 132 -24.05 4.33 15.77
C LEU A 132 -23.20 4.21 14.50
N PHE A 133 -22.83 2.98 14.10
CA PHE A 133 -22.09 2.73 12.86
C PHE A 133 -22.89 3.13 11.61
N LYS A 134 -24.19 2.81 11.58
CA LYS A 134 -25.10 3.21 10.50
C LYS A 134 -25.26 4.73 10.40
N LYS A 135 -25.41 5.42 11.54
CA LYS A 135 -25.56 6.88 11.58
C LYS A 135 -24.29 7.62 11.14
N ARG A 136 -23.11 7.07 11.44
CA ARG A 136 -21.83 7.69 11.08
C ARG A 136 -21.36 7.41 9.65
N ARG A 137 -22.09 6.63 8.83
CA ARG A 137 -21.67 6.20 7.48
C ARG A 137 -20.28 5.53 7.48
N TRP A 138 -19.94 4.86 8.57
CA TRP A 138 -18.70 4.09 8.65
C TRP A 138 -18.84 2.71 7.99
N LEU A 139 -20.06 2.30 7.64
CA LEU A 139 -20.37 1.20 6.72
C LEU A 139 -20.75 1.77 5.36
#